data_AF-A0A2G7FJ79-F1
#
_entry.id   AF-A0A2G7FJ79-F1
#
_cell.length_a   1.000
_cell.length_b   1.000
_cell.length_c   1.000
_cell.angle_alpha   90.00
_cell.angle_beta   90.00
_cell.angle_gamma   90.00
#
_symmetry.space_group_name_H-M   'P 1'
#
loop_
_entity.id
_entity.type
_entity.pdbx_description
1 polymer ?
#
loop_
_entity_poly.entity_id
_entity_poly.type
_entity_poly.pdbx_seq_one_letter_code
_entity_poly.pdbx_strand_id
1 'polypeptide(L)'
;MACVLEPGVDQSTADLIVQLQLEDAGCYFESSKGKTREPTDEELAFQLQNEELESVSQFLVDRRMAMSFAAAVQADGNILDDSVLEEENAVKDRNIARRWTEDGCSLAPGDHPAHPEESTTLDDETLDKLQILYMSGLEGYKDNHGVGIAREETGQAESSAWAAQRSRQSIPLHRCVACRDEVEFVNIARVPCRHEYCRSCLEDLFNASMTDESLFPPRCCRQPINVNIARIFLKADLVQRYEKKKIEFETPNRTYCYVPECSTFINTSHIEGEVATCPNCSRTTCTSCKGRAHIGDCPNDSVMQHLLALAQENGWQRCYACWRLVELVHGSSQM
;
A
#
# COMPACT_ATOMS: atom_id res chain seq x y z
N MET A 1 0.27 -16.29 7.63
CA MET A 1 1.27 -16.89 6.73
C MET A 1 2.68 -16.33 6.95
N ALA A 2 3.12 -16.15 8.20
CA ALA A 2 4.47 -15.64 8.52
C ALA A 2 5.23 -16.55 9.51
N CYS A 3 4.74 -17.77 9.77
CA CYS A 3 5.21 -18.62 10.87
C CYS A 3 5.41 -20.09 10.47
N VAL A 4 5.86 -20.40 9.26
CA VAL A 4 6.16 -21.80 8.92
C VAL A 4 7.62 -22.18 9.19
N LEU A 5 8.53 -21.21 9.27
CA LEU A 5 9.92 -21.49 9.65
C LEU A 5 10.28 -20.68 10.90
N GLU A 6 10.59 -21.40 11.97
CA GLU A 6 11.21 -20.79 13.15
C GLU A 6 12.50 -20.06 12.73
N PRO A 7 12.82 -18.91 13.37
CA PRO A 7 14.06 -18.20 13.14
C PRO A 7 15.25 -19.07 13.60
N GLY A 8 15.76 -19.90 12.70
CA GLY A 8 16.85 -20.83 12.98
C GLY A 8 16.98 -22.01 12.02
N VAL A 9 15.95 -22.31 11.22
CA VAL A 9 16.02 -23.38 10.21
C VAL A 9 16.49 -22.81 8.88
N ASP A 10 17.63 -23.29 8.38
CA ASP A 10 18.12 -22.89 7.05
C ASP A 10 17.24 -23.45 5.94
N GLN A 11 17.29 -22.84 4.75
CA GLN A 11 16.43 -23.19 3.62
C GLN A 11 16.53 -24.67 3.25
N SER A 12 17.73 -25.25 3.25
CA SER A 12 17.91 -26.65 2.85
C SER A 12 17.31 -27.62 3.86
N THR A 13 17.42 -27.31 5.15
CA THR A 13 16.78 -28.07 6.22
C THR A 13 15.26 -27.94 6.15
N ALA A 14 14.73 -26.74 5.92
CA ALA A 14 13.30 -26.49 5.74
C ALA A 14 12.72 -27.30 4.58
N ASP A 15 13.38 -27.27 3.43
CA ASP A 15 12.99 -28.02 2.23
C ASP A 15 12.95 -29.52 2.50
N LEU A 16 13.97 -30.05 3.20
CA LEU A 16 14.06 -31.46 3.54
C LEU A 16 12.96 -31.89 4.53
N ILE A 17 12.65 -31.07 5.54
CA ILE A 17 11.58 -31.37 6.51
C ILE A 17 10.24 -31.53 5.79
N VAL A 18 9.89 -30.58 4.93
CA VAL A 18 8.60 -30.61 4.21
C VAL A 18 8.56 -31.77 3.22
N GLN A 19 9.67 -32.04 2.54
CA GLN A 19 9.76 -33.19 1.64
C GLN A 19 9.50 -34.51 2.39
N LEU A 20 10.14 -34.72 3.54
CA LEU A 20 9.93 -35.93 4.35
C LEU A 20 8.48 -36.05 4.83
N GLN A 21 7.86 -34.95 5.25
CA GLN A 21 6.45 -34.94 5.66
C GLN A 21 5.48 -35.28 4.52
N LEU A 22 5.76 -34.81 3.30
CA LEU A 22 5.00 -35.18 2.10
C LEU A 22 5.19 -36.66 1.73
N GLU A 23 6.40 -37.19 1.87
CA GLU A 23 6.69 -38.62 1.65
C GLU A 23 5.93 -39.51 2.66
N ASP A 24 5.93 -39.12 3.93
CA ASP A 24 5.18 -39.80 5.00
C ASP A 24 3.65 -39.75 4.75
N ALA A 25 3.14 -38.58 4.32
CA ALA A 25 1.72 -38.43 3.95
C ALA A 25 1.36 -39.32 2.76
N GLY A 26 2.23 -39.41 1.75
CA GLY A 26 2.06 -40.29 0.60
C GLY A 26 1.93 -41.77 1.01
N CYS A 27 2.77 -42.23 1.93
CA CYS A 27 2.74 -43.59 2.46
C CYS A 27 1.40 -43.92 3.14
N TYR A 28 0.81 -42.96 3.87
CA TYR A 28 -0.52 -43.12 4.48
C TYR A 28 -1.61 -43.35 3.41
N PHE A 29 -1.65 -42.54 2.35
CA PHE A 29 -2.61 -42.68 1.25
C PHE A 29 -2.44 -43.96 0.42
N GLU A 30 -1.23 -44.50 0.33
CA GLU A 30 -0.99 -45.78 -0.32
C GLU A 30 -1.57 -46.95 0.49
N SER A 31 -1.50 -46.87 1.82
CA SER A 31 -1.99 -47.92 2.73
C SER A 31 -3.52 -47.93 2.88
N SER A 32 -4.20 -46.81 2.64
CA SER A 32 -5.64 -46.61 2.90
C SER A 32 -6.56 -46.79 1.67
N LYS A 33 -6.05 -47.30 0.53
CA LYS A 33 -6.83 -47.54 -0.70
C LYS A 33 -7.88 -48.65 -0.56
N GLY A 34 -8.97 -48.35 0.14
CA GLY A 34 -10.22 -49.14 0.23
C GLY A 34 -11.36 -48.46 -0.54
N LYS A 35 -12.19 -49.25 -1.22
CA LYS A 35 -13.25 -48.82 -2.16
C LYS A 35 -14.16 -47.70 -1.62
N THR A 36 -14.34 -46.68 -2.46
CA THR A 36 -15.47 -45.73 -2.57
C THR A 36 -16.41 -45.67 -1.35
N ARG A 37 -15.94 -45.06 -0.27
CA ARG A 37 -16.74 -44.62 0.87
C ARG A 37 -16.52 -43.13 1.08
N GLU A 38 -17.44 -42.46 1.76
CA GLU A 38 -17.19 -41.10 2.24
C GLU A 38 -15.95 -41.10 3.14
N PRO A 39 -15.04 -40.12 2.96
CA PRO A 39 -13.83 -40.05 3.75
C PRO A 39 -14.19 -39.88 5.22
N THR A 40 -13.51 -40.63 6.08
CA THR A 40 -13.56 -40.42 7.53
C THR A 40 -12.97 -39.06 7.90
N ASP A 41 -13.36 -38.53 9.05
CA ASP A 41 -12.76 -37.29 9.59
C ASP A 41 -11.23 -37.37 9.66
N GLU A 42 -10.68 -38.55 9.93
CA GLU A 42 -9.24 -38.82 9.91
C GLU A 42 -8.64 -38.68 8.50
N GLU A 43 -9.25 -39.32 7.49
CA GLU A 43 -8.82 -39.20 6.09
C GLU A 43 -8.93 -37.75 5.59
N LEU A 44 -9.98 -37.02 5.98
CA LEU A 44 -10.15 -35.61 5.63
C LEU A 44 -9.09 -34.73 6.31
N ALA A 45 -8.78 -34.97 7.58
CA ALA A 45 -7.73 -34.25 8.28
C ALA A 45 -6.36 -34.44 7.62
N PHE A 46 -6.01 -35.67 7.22
CA PHE A 46 -4.78 -35.96 6.47
C PHE A 46 -4.75 -35.31 5.09
N GLN A 47 -5.89 -35.24 4.38
CA GLN A 47 -6.00 -34.53 3.11
C GLN A 47 -5.69 -33.04 3.28
N LEU A 48 -6.33 -32.38 4.24
CA LEU A 48 -6.10 -30.96 4.52
C LEU A 48 -4.65 -30.70 4.95
N GLN A 49 -4.06 -31.58 5.75
CA GLN A 49 -2.66 -31.49 6.14
C GLN A 49 -1.73 -31.61 4.92
N ASN A 50 -2.02 -32.53 3.99
CA ASN A 50 -1.22 -32.69 2.78
C ASN A 50 -1.33 -31.47 1.86
N GLU A 51 -2.54 -30.90 1.69
CA GLU A 51 -2.73 -29.64 0.96
C GLU A 51 -1.95 -28.48 1.59
N GLU A 52 -1.91 -28.42 2.93
CA GLU A 52 -1.11 -27.42 3.64
C GLU A 52 0.39 -27.62 3.40
N LEU A 53 0.89 -28.86 3.48
CA LEU A 53 2.30 -29.19 3.21
C LEU A 53 2.70 -28.88 1.75
N GLU A 54 1.82 -29.15 0.78
CA GLU A 54 2.03 -28.78 -0.62
C GLU A 54 2.09 -27.26 -0.80
N SER A 55 1.20 -26.51 -0.14
CA SER A 55 1.24 -25.06 -0.12
C SER A 55 2.52 -24.52 0.50
N VAL A 56 3.02 -25.14 1.57
CA VAL A 56 4.29 -24.78 2.20
C VAL A 56 5.46 -25.09 1.27
N SER A 57 5.47 -26.25 0.62
CA SER A 57 6.49 -26.65 -0.35
C SER A 57 6.59 -25.62 -1.50
N GLN A 58 5.46 -25.22 -2.07
CA GLN A 58 5.42 -24.18 -3.10
C GLN A 58 5.98 -22.85 -2.59
N PHE A 59 5.61 -22.45 -1.38
CA PHE A 59 6.14 -21.24 -0.75
C PHE A 59 7.68 -21.29 -0.59
N LEU A 60 8.24 -22.43 -0.22
CA LEU A 60 9.68 -22.60 -0.08
C LEU A 60 10.42 -22.53 -1.42
N VAL A 61 9.82 -23.10 -2.48
CA VAL A 61 10.34 -22.97 -3.86
C VAL A 61 10.36 -21.51 -4.30
N ASP A 62 9.26 -20.78 -4.07
CA ASP A 62 9.15 -19.35 -4.41
C ASP A 62 10.18 -18.53 -3.63
N ARG A 63 10.34 -18.80 -2.33
CA ARG A 63 11.36 -18.16 -1.48
C ARG A 63 12.77 -18.42 -2.00
N ARG A 64 13.11 -19.67 -2.38
CA ARG A 64 14.42 -20.00 -2.94
C ARG A 64 14.69 -19.21 -4.23
N MET A 65 13.70 -19.13 -5.12
CA MET A 65 13.81 -18.35 -6.34
C MET A 65 14.01 -16.86 -6.04
N ALA A 66 13.23 -16.29 -5.12
CA ALA A 66 13.35 -14.89 -4.73
C ALA A 66 14.73 -14.58 -4.12
N MET A 67 15.24 -15.45 -3.24
CA MET A 67 16.58 -15.30 -2.66
C MET A 67 17.67 -15.38 -3.73
N SER A 68 17.54 -16.29 -4.70
CA SER A 68 18.48 -16.38 -5.83
C SER A 68 18.47 -15.13 -6.70
N PHE A 69 17.28 -14.61 -7.02
CA PHE A 69 17.13 -13.37 -7.80
C PHE A 69 17.80 -12.22 -7.07
N ALA A 70 17.53 -12.09 -5.78
CA ALA A 70 18.05 -11.00 -4.98
C ALA A 70 19.58 -11.10 -4.78
N ALA A 71 20.14 -12.32 -4.68
CA ALA A 71 21.60 -12.52 -4.68
C ALA A 71 22.24 -12.12 -6.02
N ALA A 72 21.60 -12.41 -7.15
CA ALA A 72 22.07 -11.98 -8.47
C ALA A 72 22.06 -10.44 -8.60
N VAL A 73 20.97 -9.79 -8.16
CA VAL A 73 20.89 -8.32 -8.13
C VAL A 73 21.97 -7.71 -7.26
N GLN A 74 22.28 -8.29 -6.10
CA GLN A 74 23.37 -7.80 -5.24
C GLN A 74 24.75 -7.98 -5.88
N ALA A 75 24.98 -9.10 -6.58
CA ALA A 75 26.25 -9.34 -7.26
C ALA A 75 26.45 -8.38 -8.45
N ASP A 76 25.40 -8.12 -9.21
CA ASP A 76 25.43 -7.32 -10.43
C ASP A 76 25.18 -5.82 -10.17
N GLY A 77 24.88 -5.42 -8.93
CA GLY A 77 24.45 -4.06 -8.56
C GLY A 77 25.37 -2.96 -9.10
N ASN A 78 26.69 -3.09 -8.90
CA ASN A 78 27.66 -2.11 -9.40
C ASN A 78 27.63 -1.99 -10.93
N ILE A 79 27.44 -3.10 -11.65
CA ILE A 79 27.38 -3.12 -13.12
C ILE A 79 26.09 -2.45 -13.59
N LEU A 80 24.99 -2.67 -12.88
CA LEU A 80 23.71 -2.03 -13.16
C LEU A 80 23.81 -0.51 -12.95
N ASP A 81 24.41 -0.06 -11.85
CA ASP A 81 24.61 1.37 -11.56
C ASP A 81 25.47 2.05 -12.64
N ASP A 82 26.57 1.43 -13.04
CA ASP A 82 27.43 1.93 -14.12
C ASP A 82 26.67 2.01 -15.45
N SER A 83 25.85 1.00 -15.76
CA SER A 83 25.05 0.95 -17.00
C SER A 83 23.97 2.02 -17.03
N VAL A 84 23.28 2.25 -15.90
CA VAL A 84 22.29 3.32 -15.76
C VAL A 84 22.94 4.68 -15.93
N LEU A 85 24.13 4.88 -15.33
CA LEU A 85 24.87 6.13 -15.48
C LEU A 85 25.29 6.38 -16.93
N GLU A 86 25.77 5.36 -17.64
CA GLU A 86 26.06 5.45 -19.08
C GLU A 86 24.81 5.82 -19.89
N GLU A 87 23.66 5.21 -19.60
CA GLU A 87 22.42 5.50 -20.31
C GLU A 87 21.89 6.93 -20.03
N GLU A 88 21.97 7.39 -18.79
CA GLU A 88 21.66 8.79 -18.45
C GLU A 88 22.54 9.78 -19.20
N ASN A 89 23.84 9.49 -19.29
CA ASN A 89 24.79 10.32 -20.03
C ASN A 89 24.44 10.31 -21.52
N ALA A 90 24.13 9.15 -22.09
CA ALA A 90 23.68 9.03 -23.47
C ALA A 90 22.37 9.80 -23.75
N VAL A 91 21.43 9.83 -22.79
CA VAL A 91 20.20 10.63 -22.88
C VAL A 91 20.51 12.13 -22.84
N LYS A 92 21.38 12.56 -21.92
CA LYS A 92 21.83 13.96 -21.82
C LYS A 92 22.51 14.40 -23.13
N ASP A 93 23.40 13.59 -23.67
CA ASP A 93 24.11 13.84 -24.93
C ASP A 93 23.14 13.90 -26.11
N ARG A 94 22.17 12.97 -26.19
CA ARG A 94 21.11 13.00 -27.20
C ARG A 94 20.30 14.29 -27.12
N ASN A 95 19.94 14.74 -25.92
CA ASN A 95 19.21 15.99 -25.73
C ASN A 95 20.03 17.22 -26.14
N ILE A 96 21.33 17.24 -25.82
CA ILE A 96 22.26 18.28 -26.27
C ILE A 96 22.31 18.29 -27.81
N ALA A 97 22.54 17.14 -28.44
CA ALA A 97 22.64 17.01 -29.89
C ALA A 97 21.36 17.47 -30.62
N ARG A 98 20.18 17.10 -30.12
CA ARG A 98 18.89 17.54 -30.70
C ARG A 98 18.74 19.07 -30.64
N ARG A 99 19.14 19.70 -29.53
CA ARG A 99 19.10 21.16 -29.39
C ARG A 99 20.06 21.87 -30.35
N TRP A 100 21.15 21.22 -30.75
CA TRP A 100 22.14 21.80 -31.68
C TRP A 100 21.67 21.76 -33.14
N THR A 101 20.79 20.82 -33.51
CA THR A 101 20.27 20.70 -34.87
C THR A 101 19.08 21.63 -35.17
N GLU A 102 18.38 22.11 -34.14
CA GLU A 102 17.14 22.88 -34.32
C GLU A 102 17.34 24.39 -34.47
N ASP A 103 18.50 24.97 -34.13
CA ASP A 103 18.97 26.27 -34.67
C ASP A 103 20.42 26.53 -34.20
N GLY A 104 21.26 27.08 -35.08
CA GLY A 104 22.68 27.38 -34.82
C GLY A 104 22.96 28.51 -33.80
N CYS A 105 22.14 28.67 -32.76
CA CYS A 105 22.35 29.58 -31.64
C CYS A 105 21.85 28.94 -30.34
N SER A 106 22.76 28.80 -29.37
CA SER A 106 22.46 28.35 -28.00
C SER A 106 21.44 29.28 -27.35
N LEU A 107 20.21 28.81 -27.18
CA LEU A 107 19.25 29.39 -26.25
C LEU A 107 19.39 28.66 -24.90
N ALA A 108 19.50 29.46 -23.85
CA ALA A 108 19.74 29.06 -22.47
C ALA A 108 18.71 28.02 -21.98
N PRO A 109 19.03 27.24 -20.92
CA PRO A 109 18.16 26.20 -20.43
C PRO A 109 16.80 26.78 -20.06
N GLY A 110 15.78 26.46 -20.84
CA GLY A 110 14.41 26.58 -20.37
C GLY A 110 14.26 25.62 -19.21
N ASP A 111 13.96 26.16 -18.03
CA ASP A 111 13.54 25.41 -16.85
C ASP A 111 12.34 24.54 -17.24
N HIS A 112 12.61 23.34 -17.74
CA HIS A 112 11.64 22.27 -17.66
C HIS A 112 11.52 21.97 -16.18
N PRO A 113 10.32 22.06 -15.59
CA PRO A 113 10.12 21.54 -14.25
C PRO A 113 10.56 20.09 -14.35
N ALA A 114 11.65 19.75 -13.68
CA ALA A 114 11.79 18.41 -13.17
C ALA A 114 10.52 18.22 -12.35
N HIS A 115 9.49 17.64 -12.96
CA HIS A 115 8.52 16.90 -12.20
C HIS A 115 9.39 15.92 -11.42
N PRO A 116 9.47 16.03 -10.09
CA PRO A 116 9.85 14.86 -9.35
C PRO A 116 8.71 13.90 -9.65
N GLU A 117 8.91 13.04 -10.65
CA GLU A 117 8.24 11.76 -10.61
C GLU A 117 8.57 11.27 -9.21
N GLU A 118 7.54 11.23 -8.34
CA GLU A 118 7.63 10.63 -7.03
C GLU A 118 8.03 9.18 -7.29
N SER A 119 9.32 8.95 -7.47
CA SER A 119 9.86 7.63 -7.60
C SER A 119 9.51 6.98 -6.27
N THR A 120 8.78 5.89 -6.34
CA THR A 120 8.39 5.05 -5.21
C THR A 120 9.61 4.32 -4.66
N THR A 121 10.72 5.05 -4.48
CA THR A 121 11.97 4.58 -3.94
C THR A 121 11.82 4.52 -2.44
N LEU A 122 11.94 3.32 -1.90
CA LEU A 122 12.07 3.10 -0.48
C LEU A 122 13.37 3.75 -0.02
N ASP A 123 13.37 4.37 1.15
CA ASP A 123 14.58 4.96 1.72
C ASP A 123 15.59 3.87 2.12
N ASP A 124 16.88 4.20 2.12
CA ASP A 124 17.96 3.25 2.41
C ASP A 124 17.73 2.47 3.71
N GLU A 125 17.17 3.10 4.74
CA GLU A 125 16.85 2.43 6.01
C GLU A 125 15.77 1.36 5.85
N THR A 126 14.73 1.61 5.04
CA THR A 126 13.70 0.59 4.80
C THR A 126 14.22 -0.53 3.93
N LEU A 127 15.11 -0.25 2.96
CA LEU A 127 15.82 -1.27 2.20
C LEU A 127 16.69 -2.16 3.09
N ASP A 128 17.46 -1.57 4.02
CA ASP A 128 18.27 -2.32 4.99
C ASP A 128 17.40 -3.26 5.85
N LYS A 129 16.26 -2.76 6.35
CA LYS A 129 15.33 -3.59 7.13
C LYS A 129 14.75 -4.73 6.31
N LEU A 130 14.41 -4.49 5.04
CA LEU A 130 13.91 -5.53 4.14
C LEU A 130 14.99 -6.58 3.85
N GLN A 131 16.24 -6.17 3.66
CA GLN A 131 17.36 -7.09 3.47
C GLN A 131 17.55 -7.99 4.69
N ILE A 132 17.47 -7.44 5.91
CA ILE A 132 17.59 -8.21 7.15
C ILE A 132 16.41 -9.20 7.28
N LEU A 133 15.18 -8.76 6.99
CA LEU A 133 13.97 -9.57 7.18
C LEU A 133 13.84 -10.71 6.15
N TYR A 134 14.24 -10.48 4.90
CA TYR A 134 13.86 -11.38 3.79
C TYR A 134 15.04 -12.02 3.05
N MET A 135 16.27 -11.53 3.23
CA MET A 135 17.42 -12.04 2.46
C MET A 135 18.50 -12.68 3.32
N SER A 136 19.29 -11.87 4.01
CA SER A 136 20.58 -12.29 4.56
C SER A 136 20.56 -12.54 6.06
N GLY A 137 19.43 -12.26 6.73
CA GLY A 137 19.45 -12.09 8.18
C GLY A 137 20.43 -10.98 8.58
N LEU A 138 20.98 -11.06 9.80
CA LEU A 138 21.86 -10.01 10.33
C LEU A 138 23.30 -10.04 9.79
N GLU A 139 23.65 -11.00 8.94
CA GLU A 139 25.05 -11.23 8.52
C GLU A 139 25.62 -10.13 7.61
N GLY A 140 24.78 -9.22 7.10
CA GLY A 140 25.16 -8.11 6.22
C GLY A 140 25.07 -6.70 6.82
N TYR A 141 24.56 -6.52 8.04
CA TYR A 141 24.35 -5.17 8.60
C TYR A 141 25.66 -4.58 9.14
N LYS A 142 26.34 -3.77 8.32
CA LYS A 142 27.41 -2.89 8.79
C LYS A 142 26.75 -1.61 9.32
N ASP A 143 26.64 -1.49 10.64
CA ASP A 143 26.22 -0.27 11.31
C ASP A 143 27.17 0.89 10.91
N ASN A 144 26.74 1.73 9.98
CA ASN A 144 27.49 2.91 9.56
C ASN A 144 27.28 4.12 10.51
N HIS A 145 26.54 3.95 11.62
CA HIS A 145 26.28 5.00 12.61
C HIS A 145 26.87 4.73 14.01
N GLY A 146 27.56 3.60 14.21
CA GLY A 146 28.34 3.31 15.41
C GLY A 146 29.81 3.75 15.28
N VAL A 147 30.26 4.63 16.17
CA VAL A 147 31.66 5.09 16.26
C VAL A 147 32.63 3.90 16.38
N GLY A 148 33.36 3.64 15.29
CA GLY A 148 34.73 3.14 15.20
C GLY A 148 35.06 1.77 15.81
N ILE A 149 35.34 0.77 14.97
CA ILE A 149 36.69 0.17 14.77
C ILE A 149 36.74 -0.37 13.33
N ALA A 150 37.64 0.18 12.51
CA ALA A 150 37.92 -0.33 11.17
C ALA A 150 38.49 -1.75 11.24
N ARG A 151 37.97 -2.68 10.45
CA ARG A 151 38.55 -4.03 10.30
C ARG A 151 38.90 -4.26 8.83
N GLU A 152 40.20 -4.29 8.54
CA GLU A 152 40.77 -4.62 7.25
C GLU A 152 40.33 -6.03 6.80
N GLU A 153 39.91 -6.14 5.55
CA GLU A 153 39.64 -7.41 4.88
C GLU A 153 40.98 -8.11 4.58
N THR A 154 41.29 -9.15 5.34
CA THR A 154 42.29 -10.14 4.97
C THR A 154 41.61 -11.47 4.70
N GLY A 155 41.68 -11.96 3.45
CA GLY A 155 41.08 -13.21 2.99
C GLY A 155 41.74 -14.48 3.55
N GLN A 156 41.55 -14.74 4.84
CA GLN A 156 41.84 -16.03 5.47
C GLN A 156 40.54 -16.78 5.76
N ALA A 157 40.51 -18.07 5.39
CA ALA A 157 39.41 -18.96 5.71
C ALA A 157 39.26 -19.07 7.23
N GLU A 158 38.11 -18.63 7.74
CA GLU A 158 37.83 -18.57 9.16
C GLU A 158 37.67 -19.98 9.77
N SER A 159 38.13 -20.14 11.01
CA SER A 159 38.01 -21.38 11.78
C SER A 159 36.55 -21.66 12.15
N SER A 160 36.16 -22.94 12.21
CA SER A 160 34.81 -23.39 12.61
C SER A 160 34.36 -22.88 13.99
N ALA A 161 35.30 -22.55 14.88
CA ALA A 161 35.01 -21.90 16.16
C ALA A 161 34.53 -20.45 16.01
N TRP A 162 35.09 -19.68 15.06
CA TRP A 162 34.64 -18.31 14.75
C TRP A 162 33.29 -18.31 14.05
N ALA A 163 33.05 -19.29 13.18
CA ALA A 163 31.74 -19.49 12.56
C ALA A 163 30.64 -19.82 13.60
N ALA A 164 30.96 -20.59 14.66
CA ALA A 164 30.04 -20.87 15.77
C ALA A 164 29.86 -19.67 16.72
N GLN A 165 30.89 -18.81 16.86
CA GLN A 165 30.83 -17.57 17.64
C GLN A 165 29.98 -16.47 16.98
N ARG A 166 29.60 -16.60 15.69
CA ARG A 166 28.60 -15.74 15.02
C ARG A 166 27.19 -15.87 15.58
N SER A 167 26.98 -16.67 16.62
CA SER A 167 25.75 -16.66 17.42
C SER A 167 25.45 -15.25 17.93
N ARG A 168 24.62 -14.55 17.15
CA ARG A 168 23.85 -13.36 17.46
C ARG A 168 24.72 -12.14 17.80
N GLN A 169 25.20 -11.45 16.77
CA GLN A 169 25.06 -9.99 16.86
C GLN A 169 23.57 -9.73 17.14
N SER A 170 23.25 -9.15 18.29
CA SER A 170 21.87 -8.86 18.64
C SER A 170 21.39 -7.73 17.75
N ILE A 171 20.22 -7.88 17.12
CA ILE A 171 19.58 -6.78 16.41
C ILE A 171 19.48 -5.59 17.37
N PRO A 172 19.93 -4.38 17.00
CA PRO A 172 19.82 -3.21 17.87
C PRO A 172 18.37 -3.01 18.32
N LEU A 173 18.19 -2.74 19.61
CA LEU A 173 16.89 -2.37 20.16
C LEU A 173 16.72 -0.85 20.09
N HIS A 174 15.56 -0.43 19.63
CA HIS A 174 15.14 0.96 19.55
C HIS A 174 13.90 1.19 20.41
N ARG A 175 13.71 2.43 20.85
CA ARG A 175 12.64 2.77 21.79
C ARG A 175 11.50 3.52 21.11
N CYS A 176 10.30 2.97 21.19
CA CYS A 176 9.11 3.59 20.62
C CYS A 176 8.78 4.92 21.31
N VAL A 177 8.49 5.97 20.55
CA VAL A 177 8.13 7.30 21.09
C VAL A 177 6.77 7.30 21.82
N ALA A 178 5.86 6.41 21.43
CA ALA A 178 4.50 6.37 21.95
C ALA A 178 4.36 5.51 23.21
N CYS A 179 4.67 4.21 23.14
CA CYS A 179 4.55 3.30 24.29
C CYS A 179 5.81 3.23 25.16
N ARG A 180 6.96 3.70 24.67
CA ARG A 180 8.28 3.64 25.33
C ARG A 180 8.90 2.26 25.47
N ASP A 181 8.30 1.25 24.82
CA ASP A 181 8.85 -0.11 24.77
C ASP A 181 10.06 -0.20 23.85
N GLU A 182 10.96 -1.12 24.16
CA GLU A 182 12.12 -1.47 23.34
C GLU A 182 11.75 -2.57 22.36
N VAL A 183 12.03 -2.33 21.08
CA VAL A 183 11.75 -3.25 19.96
C VAL A 183 12.95 -3.33 19.04
N GLU A 184 13.12 -4.46 18.37
CA GLU A 184 14.19 -4.63 17.38
C GLU A 184 14.08 -3.60 16.26
N PHE A 185 15.22 -3.14 15.75
CA PHE A 185 15.33 -2.17 14.65
C PHE A 185 14.46 -2.53 13.43
N VAL A 186 14.38 -3.81 13.06
CA VAL A 186 13.54 -4.30 11.96
C VAL A 186 12.03 -4.16 12.21
N ASN A 187 11.67 -3.95 13.47
CA ASN A 187 10.30 -3.80 13.97
C ASN A 187 9.92 -2.35 14.32
N ILE A 188 10.81 -1.39 14.04
CA ILE A 188 10.56 0.02 14.29
C ILE A 188 10.42 0.81 13.00
N ALA A 189 9.39 1.65 12.92
CA ALA A 189 9.14 2.53 11.80
C ALA A 189 9.64 3.94 12.13
N ARG A 190 10.54 4.48 11.30
CA ARG A 190 10.99 5.86 11.40
C ARG A 190 10.13 6.74 10.50
N VAL A 191 9.42 7.70 11.08
CA VAL A 191 8.56 8.64 10.35
C VAL A 191 9.37 9.85 9.85
N PRO A 192 8.86 10.70 8.94
CA PRO A 192 9.63 11.81 8.34
C PRO A 192 10.28 12.78 9.34
N CYS A 193 9.65 12.98 10.51
CA CYS A 193 10.20 13.81 11.59
C CYS A 193 11.29 13.11 12.43
N ARG A 194 11.76 11.92 12.00
CA ARG A 194 12.75 11.05 12.66
C ARG A 194 12.32 10.39 13.97
N HIS A 195 11.07 10.56 14.40
CA HIS A 195 10.54 9.76 15.51
C HIS A 195 10.34 8.30 15.11
N GLU A 196 10.46 7.42 16.09
CA GLU A 196 10.40 5.98 15.89
C GLU A 196 9.17 5.39 16.59
N TYR A 197 8.41 4.56 15.86
CA TYR A 197 7.20 3.90 16.35
C TYR A 197 7.32 2.39 16.21
N CYS A 198 6.95 1.64 17.25
CA CYS A 198 6.72 0.20 17.08
C CYS A 198 5.50 -0.04 16.16
N ARG A 199 5.43 -1.25 15.57
CA ARG A 199 4.33 -1.66 14.69
C ARG A 199 2.95 -1.40 15.28
N SER A 200 2.69 -1.81 16.53
CA SER A 200 1.37 -1.64 17.17
C SER A 200 0.99 -0.17 17.33
N CYS A 201 1.88 0.67 17.85
CA CYS A 201 1.60 2.10 18.01
C CYS A 201 1.38 2.82 16.66
N LEU A 202 2.09 2.38 15.61
CA LEU A 202 1.86 2.90 14.27
C LEU A 202 0.49 2.44 13.73
N GLU A 203 0.11 1.17 13.92
CA GLU A 203 -1.22 0.66 13.56
C GLU A 203 -2.33 1.46 14.26
N ASP A 204 -2.18 1.71 15.57
CA ASP A 204 -3.13 2.48 16.36
C ASP A 204 -3.28 3.92 15.85
N LEU A 205 -2.16 4.56 15.48
CA LEU A 205 -2.16 5.90 14.91
C LEU A 205 -2.94 5.96 13.59
N PHE A 206 -2.74 4.97 12.71
CA PHE A 206 -3.49 4.87 11.45
C PHE A 206 -4.98 4.59 11.70
N ASN A 207 -5.32 3.68 12.62
CA ASN A 207 -6.71 3.40 12.99
C ASN A 207 -7.42 4.63 13.57
N ALA A 208 -6.75 5.38 14.44
CA ALA A 208 -7.29 6.62 15.00
C ALA A 208 -7.57 7.64 13.89
N SER A 209 -6.65 7.82 12.94
CA SER A 209 -6.82 8.77 11.83
C SER A 209 -7.98 8.41 10.88
N MET A 210 -8.36 7.14 10.77
CA MET A 210 -9.51 6.72 9.97
C MET A 210 -10.85 6.88 10.70
N THR A 211 -10.81 6.96 12.03
CA THR A 211 -12.00 7.08 12.88
C THR A 211 -12.35 8.55 13.11
N ASP A 212 -11.33 9.37 13.35
CA ASP A 212 -11.46 10.81 13.57
C ASP A 212 -10.87 11.58 12.39
N GLU A 213 -11.75 12.21 11.60
CA GLU A 213 -11.37 13.00 10.43
C GLU A 213 -10.44 14.17 10.78
N SER A 214 -10.50 14.71 12.00
CA SER A 214 -9.60 15.80 12.42
C SER A 214 -8.14 15.35 12.55
N LEU A 215 -7.92 14.04 12.74
CA LEU A 215 -6.62 13.40 12.82
C LEU A 215 -6.12 12.89 11.47
N PHE A 216 -6.88 13.10 10.39
CA PHE A 216 -6.51 12.67 9.05
C PHE A 216 -5.74 13.76 8.27
N PRO A 217 -4.72 13.40 7.47
CA PRO A 217 -3.96 12.16 7.51
C PRO A 217 -3.19 12.00 8.84
N PRO A 218 -2.73 10.78 9.20
CA PRO A 218 -1.93 10.53 10.39
C PRO A 218 -0.66 11.38 10.35
N ARG A 219 -0.36 12.05 11.47
CA ARG A 219 0.74 13.01 11.58
C ARG A 219 1.59 12.72 12.80
N CYS A 220 2.89 13.01 12.68
CA CYS A 220 3.78 13.18 13.83
C CYS A 220 4.49 14.53 13.71
N CYS A 221 4.56 15.30 14.79
CA CYS A 221 5.13 16.66 14.78
C CYS A 221 4.53 17.56 13.68
N ARG A 222 3.23 17.40 13.40
CA ARG A 222 2.48 18.07 12.32
C ARG A 222 2.91 17.71 10.90
N GLN A 223 3.86 16.78 10.72
CA GLN A 223 4.23 16.24 9.42
C GLN A 223 3.38 15.00 9.11
N PRO A 224 2.78 14.91 7.91
CA PRO A 224 2.00 13.74 7.52
C PRO A 224 2.92 12.52 7.37
N ILE A 225 2.42 11.37 7.80
CA ILE A 225 3.11 10.08 7.65
C ILE A 225 2.61 9.44 6.36
N ASN A 226 3.49 9.27 5.37
CA ASN A 226 3.14 8.63 4.12
C ASN A 226 2.92 7.12 4.34
N VAL A 227 1.81 6.60 3.84
CA VAL A 227 1.48 5.17 3.94
C VAL A 227 2.54 4.28 3.28
N ASN A 228 3.24 4.76 2.25
CA ASN A 228 4.28 3.98 1.57
C ASN A 228 5.44 3.61 2.51
N ILE A 229 5.88 4.55 3.35
CA ILE A 229 6.92 4.31 4.37
C ILE A 229 6.39 3.35 5.44
N ALA A 230 5.11 3.51 5.81
CA ALA A 230 4.48 2.69 6.84
C ALA A 230 4.10 1.28 6.36
N ARG A 231 3.96 1.05 5.05
CA ARG A 231 3.38 -0.17 4.46
C ARG A 231 4.15 -1.44 4.82
N ILE A 232 5.47 -1.35 5.01
CA ILE A 232 6.31 -2.47 5.44
C ILE A 232 6.02 -2.85 6.92
N PHE A 233 5.53 -1.88 7.71
CA PHE A 233 5.28 -2.03 9.14
C PHE A 233 3.80 -2.28 9.48
N LEU A 234 2.89 -2.04 8.54
CA LEU A 234 1.45 -2.20 8.72
C LEU A 234 0.93 -3.48 8.04
N LYS A 235 -0.16 -4.04 8.58
CA LYS A 235 -0.88 -5.15 7.94
C LYS A 235 -1.52 -4.71 6.62
N ALA A 236 -1.53 -5.60 5.62
CA ALA A 236 -2.11 -5.34 4.31
C ALA A 236 -3.60 -4.90 4.36
N ASP A 237 -4.40 -5.54 5.20
CA ASP A 237 -5.81 -5.16 5.43
C ASP A 237 -5.94 -3.71 5.95
N LEU A 238 -5.05 -3.30 6.86
CA LEU A 238 -5.05 -1.95 7.41
C LEU A 238 -4.70 -0.91 6.34
N VAL A 239 -3.69 -1.19 5.51
CA VAL A 239 -3.30 -0.33 4.39
C VAL A 239 -4.47 -0.19 3.41
N GLN A 240 -5.13 -1.29 3.04
CA GLN A 240 -6.27 -1.26 2.12
C GLN A 240 -7.45 -0.45 2.68
N ARG A 241 -7.76 -0.60 3.97
CA ARG A 241 -8.80 0.20 4.64
C ARG A 241 -8.43 1.67 4.66
N TYR A 242 -7.17 1.99 4.95
CA TYR A 242 -6.67 3.36 4.93
C TYR A 242 -6.76 4.00 3.55
N GLU A 243 -6.37 3.30 2.48
CA GLU A 243 -6.48 3.81 1.11
C GLU A 243 -7.93 4.10 0.70
N LYS A 244 -8.86 3.20 1.05
CA LYS A 244 -10.30 3.44 0.84
C LYS A 244 -10.80 4.67 1.60
N LYS A 245 -10.39 4.81 2.87
CA LYS A 245 -10.71 5.97 3.72
C LYS A 245 -10.08 7.26 3.21
N LYS A 246 -8.87 7.19 2.66
CA LYS A 246 -8.19 8.33 2.03
C LYS A 246 -9.01 8.87 0.87
N ILE A 247 -9.46 7.99 -0.03
CA ILE A 247 -10.32 8.39 -1.16
C ILE A 247 -11.61 9.01 -0.64
N GLU A 248 -12.27 8.38 0.34
CA GLU A 248 -13.46 8.92 0.98
C GLU A 248 -13.20 10.34 1.52
N PHE A 249 -12.14 10.54 2.30
CA PHE A 249 -11.84 11.80 2.94
C PHE A 249 -11.35 12.91 2.00
N GLU A 250 -10.63 12.55 0.94
CA GLU A 250 -10.19 13.50 -0.09
C GLU A 250 -11.31 13.86 -1.06
N THR A 251 -12.39 13.07 -1.14
CA THR A 251 -13.54 13.35 -2.01
C THR A 251 -14.33 14.56 -1.49
N PRO A 252 -14.47 15.65 -2.26
CA PRO A 252 -15.32 16.77 -1.89
C PRO A 252 -16.81 16.37 -1.98
N ASN A 253 -17.66 16.95 -1.13
CA ASN A 253 -19.12 16.68 -1.12
C ASN A 253 -19.48 15.19 -1.10
N ARG A 254 -18.78 14.40 -0.26
CA ARG A 254 -18.95 12.95 -0.09
C ARG A 254 -20.43 12.55 -0.08
N THR A 255 -20.75 11.49 -0.80
CA THR A 255 -22.11 10.95 -0.84
C THR A 255 -22.10 9.55 -0.27
N TYR A 256 -22.97 9.32 0.71
CA TYR A 256 -23.17 8.02 1.34
C TYR A 256 -24.53 7.49 0.95
N CYS A 257 -24.68 6.16 0.93
CA CYS A 257 -26.00 5.56 0.72
C CYS A 257 -27.01 6.09 1.74
N TYR A 258 -28.16 6.60 1.29
CA TYR A 258 -29.20 7.12 2.18
C TYR A 258 -29.79 6.08 3.14
N VAL A 259 -29.60 4.78 2.87
CA VAL A 259 -30.12 3.70 3.71
C VAL A 259 -29.25 3.59 4.96
N PRO A 260 -29.81 3.81 6.17
CA PRO A 260 -29.01 3.85 7.41
C PRO A 260 -28.22 2.57 7.67
N GLU A 261 -28.81 1.40 7.40
CA GLU A 261 -28.17 0.09 7.55
C GLU A 261 -27.00 -0.12 6.58
N CYS A 262 -26.98 0.59 5.45
CA CYS A 262 -25.95 0.47 4.43
C CYS A 262 -24.86 1.53 4.62
N SER A 263 -25.24 2.82 4.64
CA SER A 263 -24.39 4.00 4.83
C SER A 263 -23.03 3.96 4.11
N THR A 264 -22.95 3.19 3.03
CA THR A 264 -21.69 2.93 2.32
C THR A 264 -21.31 4.16 1.53
N PHE A 265 -20.05 4.57 1.62
CA PHE A 265 -19.51 5.65 0.80
C PHE A 265 -19.64 5.30 -0.70
N ILE A 266 -20.15 6.23 -1.50
CA ILE A 266 -20.34 6.07 -2.94
C ILE A 266 -19.25 6.88 -3.65
N ASN A 267 -18.34 6.19 -4.33
CA ASN A 267 -17.29 6.81 -5.13
C ASN A 267 -17.91 7.64 -6.28
N THR A 268 -17.23 8.73 -6.67
CA THR A 268 -17.64 9.60 -7.78
C THR A 268 -17.84 8.86 -9.10
N SER A 269 -17.17 7.71 -9.30
CA SER A 269 -17.38 6.83 -10.47
C SER A 269 -18.79 6.25 -10.57
N HIS A 270 -19.54 6.18 -9.46
CA HIS A 270 -20.91 5.69 -9.42
C HIS A 270 -21.95 6.82 -9.31
N ILE A 271 -21.53 8.04 -9.66
CA ILE A 271 -22.38 9.23 -9.63
C ILE A 271 -22.62 9.71 -11.05
N GLU A 272 -23.89 9.76 -11.44
CA GLU A 272 -24.35 10.29 -12.72
C GLU A 272 -25.25 11.50 -12.46
N GLY A 273 -24.74 12.71 -12.74
CA GLY A 273 -25.44 13.96 -12.45
C GLY A 273 -25.72 14.11 -10.96
N GLU A 274 -27.00 14.19 -10.59
CA GLU A 274 -27.44 14.31 -9.19
C GLU A 274 -27.76 12.98 -8.51
N VAL A 275 -27.51 11.85 -9.19
CA VAL A 275 -27.89 10.52 -8.71
C VAL A 275 -26.64 9.67 -8.48
N ALA A 276 -26.45 9.24 -7.24
CA ALA A 276 -25.40 8.33 -6.81
C ALA A 276 -25.96 6.92 -6.61
N THR A 277 -25.40 5.92 -7.30
CA THR A 277 -25.83 4.52 -7.20
C THR A 277 -24.94 3.76 -6.23
N CYS A 278 -25.53 3.17 -5.18
CA CYS A 278 -24.77 2.43 -4.18
C CYS A 278 -24.27 1.08 -4.76
N PRO A 279 -22.96 0.79 -4.72
CA PRO A 279 -22.42 -0.48 -5.24
C PRO A 279 -22.77 -1.71 -4.38
N ASN A 280 -23.17 -1.51 -3.12
CA ASN A 280 -23.47 -2.59 -2.18
C ASN A 280 -24.93 -3.04 -2.25
N CYS A 281 -25.87 -2.09 -2.22
CA CYS A 281 -27.32 -2.38 -2.17
C CYS A 281 -28.10 -1.89 -3.40
N SER A 282 -27.41 -1.36 -4.42
CA SER A 282 -27.97 -0.85 -5.69
C SER A 282 -29.03 0.26 -5.56
N ARG A 283 -29.16 0.87 -4.37
CA ARG A 283 -30.10 1.97 -4.15
C ARG A 283 -29.49 3.30 -4.55
N THR A 284 -30.33 4.21 -5.00
CA THR A 284 -29.92 5.52 -5.52
C THR A 284 -30.14 6.63 -4.49
N THR A 285 -29.13 7.48 -4.34
CA THR A 285 -29.05 8.61 -3.41
C THR A 285 -28.94 9.91 -4.20
N CYS A 286 -29.65 10.96 -3.80
CA CYS A 286 -29.46 12.30 -4.38
C CYS A 286 -28.16 12.91 -3.83
N THR A 287 -27.27 13.40 -4.70
CA THR A 287 -26.00 14.00 -4.26
C THR A 287 -26.17 15.38 -3.63
N SER A 288 -27.27 16.09 -3.94
CA SER A 288 -27.56 17.43 -3.43
C SER A 288 -28.13 17.37 -1.99
N CYS A 289 -29.23 16.63 -1.77
CA CYS A 289 -29.84 16.51 -0.43
C CYS A 289 -29.32 15.34 0.42
N LYS A 290 -28.48 14.47 -0.13
CA LYS A 290 -28.00 13.22 0.50
C LYS A 290 -29.11 12.23 0.91
N GLY A 291 -30.34 12.47 0.48
CA GLY A 291 -31.51 11.61 0.69
C GLY A 291 -31.73 10.62 -0.44
N ARG A 292 -32.88 9.96 -0.44
CA ARG A 292 -33.31 9.09 -1.54
C ARG A 292 -33.36 9.88 -2.86
N ALA A 293 -32.86 9.29 -3.95
CA ALA A 293 -32.97 9.90 -5.27
C ALA A 293 -34.44 10.18 -5.64
N HIS A 294 -34.68 11.30 -6.31
CA HIS A 294 -36.01 11.79 -6.70
C HIS A 294 -36.00 12.30 -8.15
N ILE A 295 -37.20 12.49 -8.71
CA ILE A 295 -37.40 13.06 -10.04
C ILE A 295 -37.89 14.49 -9.88
N GLY A 296 -37.25 15.45 -10.56
CA GLY A 296 -37.53 16.88 -10.42
C GLY A 296 -36.58 17.58 -9.45
N ASP A 297 -36.86 18.85 -9.14
CA ASP A 297 -35.97 19.67 -8.31
C ASP A 297 -35.78 19.09 -6.91
N CYS A 298 -34.57 19.27 -6.40
CA CYS A 298 -34.23 18.83 -5.07
C CYS A 298 -34.96 19.67 -4.01
N PRO A 299 -35.81 19.07 -3.17
CA PRO A 299 -36.62 19.83 -2.21
C PRO A 299 -35.77 20.49 -1.11
N ASN A 300 -34.53 20.04 -0.93
CA ASN A 300 -33.62 20.53 0.12
C ASN A 300 -32.39 21.24 -0.45
N ASP A 301 -32.39 21.60 -1.73
CA ASP A 301 -31.35 22.43 -2.32
C ASP A 301 -31.63 23.91 -2.00
N SER A 302 -30.93 24.42 -0.99
CA SER A 302 -31.05 25.81 -0.53
C SER A 302 -30.77 26.85 -1.63
N VAL A 303 -29.88 26.53 -2.59
CA VAL A 303 -29.57 27.43 -3.71
C VAL A 303 -30.74 27.48 -4.67
N MET A 304 -31.32 26.32 -4.98
CA MET A 304 -32.52 26.23 -5.83
C MET A 304 -33.73 26.90 -5.16
N GLN A 305 -33.90 26.73 -3.85
CA GLN A 305 -34.96 27.42 -3.08
C GLN A 305 -34.80 28.94 -3.11
N HIS A 306 -33.58 29.45 -2.95
CA HIS A 306 -33.31 30.89 -3.07
C HIS A 306 -33.55 31.43 -4.48
N LEU A 307 -33.15 30.69 -5.52
CA LEU A 307 -33.44 31.03 -6.91
C LEU A 307 -34.94 31.08 -7.18
N LEU A 308 -35.70 30.14 -6.61
CA LEU A 308 -37.16 30.12 -6.71
C LEU A 308 -37.83 31.28 -5.96
N ALA A 309 -37.32 31.65 -4.78
CA ALA A 309 -37.80 32.81 -4.04
C ALA A 309 -37.56 34.12 -4.82
N LEU A 310 -36.34 34.30 -5.36
CA LEU A 310 -36.00 35.44 -6.22
C LEU A 310 -36.85 35.48 -7.50
N ALA A 311 -37.09 34.32 -8.11
CA ALA A 311 -37.97 34.23 -9.26
C ALA A 311 -39.39 34.69 -8.93
N GLN A 312 -39.92 34.30 -7.77
CA GLN A 312 -41.24 34.71 -7.31
C GLN A 312 -41.31 36.23 -7.04
N GLU A 313 -40.28 36.81 -6.42
CA GLU A 313 -40.18 38.26 -6.17
C GLU A 313 -40.11 39.06 -7.47
N ASN A 314 -39.41 38.56 -8.49
CA ASN A 314 -39.26 39.22 -9.78
C ASN A 314 -40.34 38.85 -10.82
N GLY A 315 -41.35 38.07 -10.42
CA GLY A 315 -42.42 37.63 -11.32
C GLY A 315 -42.00 36.66 -12.43
N TRP A 316 -40.84 36.02 -12.29
CA TRP A 316 -40.36 35.01 -13.23
C TRP A 316 -41.14 33.71 -13.03
N GLN A 317 -41.53 33.08 -14.14
CA GLN A 317 -42.24 31.81 -14.15
C GLN A 317 -41.40 30.69 -14.75
N ARG A 318 -41.70 29.44 -14.41
CA ARG A 318 -41.06 28.30 -15.05
C ARG A 318 -41.79 27.94 -16.34
N CYS A 319 -41.03 27.81 -17.42
CA CYS A 319 -41.56 27.33 -18.69
C CYS A 319 -42.00 25.86 -18.57
N TYR A 320 -43.26 25.55 -18.90
CA TYR A 320 -43.82 24.19 -18.79
C TYR A 320 -43.11 23.12 -19.64
N ALA A 321 -42.48 23.52 -20.76
CA ALA A 321 -41.80 22.60 -21.66
C ALA A 321 -40.34 22.26 -21.25
N CYS A 322 -39.62 23.19 -20.63
CA CYS A 322 -38.17 23.05 -20.39
C CYS A 322 -37.72 23.42 -18.98
N TRP A 323 -38.64 23.79 -18.10
CA TRP A 323 -38.42 24.09 -16.67
C TRP A 323 -37.45 25.23 -16.35
N ARG A 324 -36.96 25.97 -17.36
CA ARG A 324 -36.17 27.20 -17.16
C ARG A 324 -37.03 28.36 -16.66
N LEU A 325 -36.41 29.25 -15.89
CA LEU A 325 -37.01 30.51 -15.43
C LEU A 325 -37.08 31.52 -16.58
N VAL A 326 -38.25 32.10 -16.80
CA VAL A 326 -38.53 33.11 -17.83
C VAL A 326 -39.25 34.31 -17.21
N GLU A 327 -38.86 35.52 -17.62
CA GLU A 327 -39.52 36.75 -17.22
C GLU A 327 -40.75 37.02 -18.09
N LEU A 328 -41.90 37.30 -17.48
CA LEU A 328 -43.09 37.72 -18.19
C LEU A 328 -43.02 39.23 -18.48
N VAL A 329 -42.58 39.58 -19.69
CA VAL A 329 -42.68 40.96 -20.17
C VAL A 329 -44.14 41.19 -20.60
N HIS A 330 -44.80 42.18 -20.01
CA HIS A 330 -46.22 42.46 -20.20
C HIS A 330 -46.58 42.64 -21.69
N GLY A 331 -47.28 41.65 -22.27
CA GLY A 331 -47.81 41.71 -23.63
C GLY A 331 -48.43 40.39 -24.10
N SER A 332 -49.75 40.24 -23.90
CA SER A 332 -50.65 39.21 -24.43
C SER A 332 -50.40 37.74 -24.03
N SER A 333 -51.34 37.21 -23.25
CA SER A 333 -51.54 35.78 -23.02
C SER A 333 -52.02 35.08 -24.30
N GLN A 334 -51.10 34.46 -25.03
CA GLN A 334 -51.41 33.35 -25.92
C GLN A 334 -50.61 32.13 -25.46
N MET A 335 -51.38 31.08 -25.18
CA MET A 335 -50.99 29.83 -24.51
C MET A 335 -50.05 28.98 -25.35
#